data_AF-A0A9E4QEH4-F1
#
_entry.id   AF-A0A9E4QEH4-F1
#
_cell.length_a   1.000
_cell.length_b   1.000
_cell.length_c   1.000
_cell.angle_alpha   90.00
_cell.angle_beta   90.00
_cell.angle_gamma   90.00
#
_symmetry.space_group_name_H-M   'P 1'
#
loop_
_entity.id
_entity.type
_entity.pdbx_description
1 polymer ?
#
loop_
_entity_poly.entity_id
_entity_poly.type
_entity_poly.pdbx_seq_one_letter_code
_entity_poly.pdbx_strand_id
1 'polypeptide(L)'
;VGPTVPTQSPTPMPGGRDRDAVRVSDLQSLQAALIIYADDKGEFPNNENTVQTLCVFPEFDVGCELLDVLDELPRDPRDDASTNGYWYASDGDTYELYAQRESSAFPVCVLPRPDFLQDFESLLCVLGP
;
A
#
# COMPACT_ATOMS: atom_id res chain seq x y z
N VAL A 1 13.46 0.34 39.44
CA VAL A 1 14.04 0.03 38.12
C VAL A 1 13.35 -1.22 37.59
N GLY A 2 12.40 -1.06 36.66
CA GLY A 2 11.70 -2.19 36.04
C GLY A 2 12.58 -2.85 34.97
N PRO A 3 12.38 -4.15 34.67
CA PRO A 3 13.16 -4.83 33.65
C PRO A 3 12.79 -4.29 32.26
N THR A 4 13.80 -3.85 31.51
CA THR A 4 13.67 -3.56 30.08
C THR A 4 13.43 -4.88 29.35
N VAL A 5 12.21 -5.09 28.85
CA VAL A 5 11.92 -6.22 27.95
C VAL A 5 12.68 -5.94 26.65
N PRO A 6 13.55 -6.85 26.18
CA PRO A 6 14.19 -6.68 24.89
C PRO A 6 13.10 -6.75 23.80
N THR A 7 12.90 -5.64 23.09
CA THR A 7 12.14 -5.60 21.85
C THR A 7 12.86 -6.51 20.85
N GLN A 8 12.36 -7.72 20.67
CA GLN A 8 12.84 -8.62 19.63
C GLN A 8 12.55 -7.94 18.29
N SER A 9 13.60 -7.63 17.51
CA SER A 9 13.42 -7.30 16.11
C SER A 9 12.74 -8.48 15.41
N PRO A 10 11.90 -8.23 14.41
CA PRO A 10 11.13 -9.28 13.76
C PRO A 10 12.08 -10.26 13.13
N THR A 11 11.83 -11.54 13.38
CA THR A 11 12.43 -12.57 12.55
C THR A 11 11.90 -12.37 11.13
N PRO A 12 12.78 -12.16 10.13
CA PRO A 12 12.35 -12.04 8.74
C PRO A 12 11.54 -13.28 8.36
N MET A 13 10.33 -13.07 7.81
CA MET A 13 9.54 -14.20 7.32
C MET A 13 10.25 -14.84 6.12
N PRO A 14 10.30 -16.18 6.02
CA PRO A 14 10.83 -16.85 4.83
C PRO A 14 10.15 -16.32 3.55
N GLY A 15 10.95 -15.94 2.56
CA GLY A 15 10.48 -15.34 1.30
C GLY A 15 10.01 -13.88 1.40
N GLY A 16 10.10 -13.22 2.57
CA GLY A 16 9.65 -11.84 2.75
C GLY A 16 10.37 -10.86 1.83
N ARG A 17 11.67 -11.09 1.55
CA ARG A 17 12.43 -10.28 0.59
C ARG A 17 11.87 -10.37 -0.83
N ASP A 18 11.53 -11.58 -1.28
CA ASP A 18 11.02 -11.77 -2.64
C ASP A 18 9.60 -11.21 -2.77
N ARG A 19 8.77 -11.38 -1.73
CA ARG A 19 7.44 -10.77 -1.66
C ARG A 19 7.50 -9.24 -1.65
N ASP A 20 8.38 -8.65 -0.86
CA ASP A 20 8.57 -7.19 -0.85
C ASP A 20 9.07 -6.67 -2.21
N ALA A 21 9.90 -7.45 -2.93
CA ALA A 21 10.32 -7.07 -4.28
C ALA A 21 9.14 -7.00 -5.26
N VAL A 22 8.20 -7.96 -5.17
CA VAL A 22 6.95 -7.93 -5.94
C VAL A 22 6.11 -6.73 -5.53
N ARG A 23 5.89 -6.49 -4.23
CA ARG A 23 5.12 -5.33 -3.74
C ARG A 23 5.70 -4.00 -4.20
N VAL A 24 7.02 -3.83 -4.23
CA VAL A 24 7.65 -2.61 -4.78
C VAL A 24 7.35 -2.45 -6.26
N SER A 25 7.41 -3.53 -7.05
CA SER A 25 7.03 -3.51 -8.46
C SER A 25 5.55 -3.19 -8.67
N ASP A 26 4.68 -3.73 -7.81
CA ASP A 26 3.24 -3.50 -7.85
C ASP A 26 2.91 -2.04 -7.50
N LEU A 27 3.52 -1.49 -6.45
CA LEU A 27 3.38 -0.08 -6.07
C LEU A 27 3.82 0.87 -7.20
N GLN A 28 4.89 0.54 -7.93
CA GLN A 28 5.34 1.31 -9.10
C GLN A 28 4.34 1.24 -10.26
N SER A 29 3.77 0.06 -10.50
CA SER A 29 2.75 -0.14 -11.54
C SER A 29 1.46 0.61 -11.21
N LEU A 30 1.04 0.59 -9.94
CA LEU A 30 -0.11 1.36 -9.45
C LEU A 30 0.11 2.87 -9.54
N GLN A 31 1.31 3.35 -9.22
CA GLN A 31 1.68 4.75 -9.43
C GLN A 31 1.55 5.15 -10.92
N ALA A 32 2.01 4.30 -11.85
CA ALA A 32 1.86 4.57 -13.27
C ALA A 32 0.37 4.61 -13.68
N ALA A 33 -0.44 3.68 -13.17
CA ALA A 33 -1.88 3.66 -13.42
C ALA A 33 -2.59 4.90 -12.89
N LEU A 34 -2.27 5.35 -11.68
CA LEU A 34 -2.80 6.59 -11.10
C LEU A 34 -2.50 7.81 -11.96
N ILE A 35 -1.28 7.90 -12.50
CA ILE A 35 -0.91 9.01 -13.40
C ILE A 35 -1.74 8.97 -14.68
N ILE A 36 -1.97 7.79 -15.27
CA ILE A 36 -2.82 7.63 -16.46
C ILE A 36 -4.27 7.98 -16.13
N TYR A 37 -4.76 7.53 -14.98
CA TYR A 37 -6.12 7.84 -14.51
C TYR A 37 -6.31 9.36 -14.35
N ALA A 38 -5.37 10.04 -13.69
CA ALA A 38 -5.44 11.49 -13.49
C ALA A 38 -5.31 12.27 -14.81
N ASP A 39 -4.56 11.77 -15.80
CA ASP A 39 -4.52 12.37 -17.13
C ASP A 39 -5.89 12.29 -17.86
N ASP A 40 -6.64 11.20 -17.66
CA ASP A 40 -8.00 11.02 -18.23
C ASP A 40 -9.09 11.79 -17.46
N LYS A 41 -9.07 11.72 -16.12
CA LYS A 41 -10.14 12.26 -15.26
C LYS A 41 -9.89 13.67 -14.77
N GLY A 42 -8.64 14.12 -14.76
CA GLY A 42 -8.21 15.41 -14.23
C GLY A 42 -7.85 15.42 -12.73
N GLU A 43 -8.09 14.33 -12.01
CA GLU A 43 -7.73 14.14 -10.59
C GLU A 43 -7.50 12.64 -10.30
N PHE A 44 -6.81 12.34 -9.19
CA PHE A 44 -6.72 10.97 -8.67
C PHE A 44 -8.03 10.53 -8.01
N PRO A 45 -8.33 9.21 -7.92
CA PRO A 45 -9.50 8.73 -7.19
C PRO A 45 -9.52 9.29 -5.77
N ASN A 46 -10.51 10.12 -5.44
CA ASN A 46 -10.49 10.91 -4.21
C ASN A 46 -11.27 10.19 -3.09
N ASN A 47 -10.64 10.00 -1.93
CA ASN A 47 -11.30 9.51 -0.72
C ASN A 47 -11.07 10.41 0.50
N GLU A 48 -10.90 11.71 0.26
CA GLU A 48 -10.70 12.73 1.28
C GLU A 48 -9.51 12.41 2.21
N ASN A 49 -8.42 11.86 1.64
CA ASN A 49 -7.24 11.37 2.37
C ASN A 49 -7.56 10.28 3.42
N THR A 50 -8.65 9.53 3.24
CA THR A 50 -8.99 8.41 4.12
C THR A 50 -8.36 7.12 3.61
N VAL A 51 -7.51 6.47 4.40
CA VAL A 51 -6.89 5.21 3.99
C VAL A 51 -7.93 4.10 3.85
N GLN A 52 -7.98 3.51 2.67
CA GLN A 52 -8.84 2.38 2.31
C GLN A 52 -8.00 1.23 1.77
N THR A 53 -8.57 0.03 1.71
CA THR A 53 -8.00 -1.03 0.89
C THR A 53 -8.00 -0.59 -0.58
N LEU A 54 -7.04 -1.07 -1.37
CA LEU A 54 -6.96 -0.65 -2.77
C LEU A 54 -8.23 -1.03 -3.54
N CYS A 55 -8.70 -2.27 -3.40
CA CYS A 55 -9.94 -2.74 -4.01
C CYS A 55 -10.37 -4.11 -3.44
N VAL A 56 -10.60 -4.20 -2.13
CA VAL A 56 -11.20 -5.39 -1.49
C VAL A 56 -12.72 -5.29 -1.49
N PHE A 57 -13.26 -4.08 -1.33
CA PHE A 57 -14.69 -3.78 -1.25
C PHE A 57 -15.09 -2.87 -2.42
N PRO A 58 -15.49 -3.44 -3.58
CA PRO A 58 -15.70 -2.67 -4.82
C PRO A 58 -16.71 -1.53 -4.74
N GLU A 59 -17.63 -1.60 -3.78
CA GLU A 59 -18.66 -0.57 -3.57
C GLU A 59 -18.17 0.63 -2.74
N PHE A 60 -17.02 0.51 -2.08
CA PHE A 60 -16.53 1.48 -1.09
C PHE A 60 -15.08 1.92 -1.30
N ASP A 61 -14.25 1.07 -1.92
CA ASP A 61 -12.85 1.37 -2.16
C ASP A 61 -12.68 2.15 -3.46
N VAL A 62 -12.34 3.44 -3.36
CA VAL A 62 -12.15 4.29 -4.55
C VAL A 62 -10.97 3.84 -5.42
N GLY A 63 -10.02 3.10 -4.85
CA GLY A 63 -8.90 2.55 -5.62
C GLY A 63 -9.33 1.51 -6.67
N CYS A 64 -10.56 0.98 -6.60
CA CYS A 64 -11.13 0.16 -7.66
C CYS A 64 -11.31 0.91 -8.98
N GLU A 65 -11.38 2.25 -8.96
CA GLU A 65 -11.49 3.08 -10.17
C GLU A 65 -10.27 2.93 -11.10
N LEU A 66 -9.14 2.44 -10.58
CA LEU A 66 -7.97 2.13 -11.42
C LEU A 66 -8.23 1.01 -12.43
N LEU A 67 -9.31 0.24 -12.30
CA LEU A 67 -9.75 -0.73 -13.31
C LEU A 67 -10.26 -0.05 -14.61
N ASP A 68 -10.45 1.27 -14.61
CA ASP A 68 -10.71 2.02 -15.85
C ASP A 68 -9.46 2.08 -16.76
N VAL A 69 -8.27 1.95 -16.19
CA VAL A 69 -6.97 2.07 -16.89
C VAL A 69 -6.07 0.84 -16.77
N LEU A 70 -6.48 -0.15 -15.97
CA LEU A 70 -5.82 -1.43 -15.79
C LEU A 70 -6.78 -2.59 -16.11
N ASP A 71 -6.27 -3.64 -16.77
CA ASP A 71 -7.04 -4.87 -16.99
C ASP A 71 -7.33 -5.61 -15.67
N GLU A 72 -6.37 -5.58 -14.74
CA GLU A 72 -6.49 -6.14 -13.40
C GLU A 72 -5.62 -5.39 -12.39
N LEU A 73 -6.03 -5.43 -11.12
CA LEU A 73 -5.22 -4.91 -10.01
C LEU A 73 -4.21 -5.97 -9.54
N PRO A 74 -2.99 -5.54 -9.13
CA PRO A 74 -2.03 -6.46 -8.54
C PRO A 74 -2.59 -7.09 -7.28
N ARG A 75 -2.19 -8.33 -7.02
CA ARG A 75 -2.56 -9.09 -5.82
C ARG A 75 -1.34 -9.28 -4.96
N ASP A 76 -1.49 -9.06 -3.66
CA ASP A 76 -0.38 -9.26 -2.72
C ASP A 76 0.16 -10.71 -2.81
N PRO A 77 1.49 -10.89 -2.92
CA PRO A 77 2.11 -12.21 -3.12
C PRO A 77 1.99 -13.15 -1.92
N ARG A 78 1.41 -12.69 -0.80
CA ARG A 78 1.00 -13.54 0.32
C ARG A 78 -0.29 -14.32 0.04
N ASP A 79 -1.06 -13.89 -0.98
CA ASP A 79 -2.31 -14.53 -1.42
C ASP A 79 -3.33 -14.73 -0.29
N ASP A 80 -3.40 -13.77 0.63
CA ASP A 80 -4.46 -13.74 1.63
C ASP A 80 -5.68 -13.04 1.03
N ALA A 81 -6.64 -13.83 0.56
CA ALA A 81 -7.86 -13.36 -0.10
C ALA A 81 -8.69 -12.37 0.76
N SER A 82 -8.44 -12.28 2.08
CA SER A 82 -9.12 -11.34 2.98
C SER A 82 -8.48 -9.95 3.01
N THR A 83 -7.28 -9.77 2.47
CA THR A 83 -6.53 -8.53 2.51
C THR A 83 -5.77 -8.38 1.19
N ASN A 84 -6.23 -7.54 0.26
CA ASN A 84 -5.53 -7.25 -1.01
C ASN A 84 -4.08 -6.74 -0.79
N GLY A 85 -3.67 -6.48 0.46
CA GLY A 85 -2.29 -6.18 0.88
C GLY A 85 -1.76 -4.82 0.42
N TYR A 86 -2.60 -4.10 -0.32
CA TYR A 86 -2.39 -2.75 -0.81
C TYR A 86 -3.45 -1.82 -0.23
N TRP A 87 -3.02 -0.62 0.15
CA TRP A 87 -3.89 0.45 0.64
C TRP A 87 -3.62 1.76 -0.09
N TYR A 88 -4.63 2.62 -0.09
CA TYR A 88 -4.67 3.84 -0.88
C TYR A 88 -5.34 4.99 -0.11
N ALA A 89 -4.80 6.20 -0.25
CA ALA A 89 -5.42 7.45 0.19
C ALA A 89 -5.10 8.58 -0.80
N SER A 90 -6.05 9.49 -1.01
CA SER A 90 -5.86 10.66 -1.86
C SER A 90 -6.88 11.75 -1.57
N ASP A 91 -6.48 13.01 -1.81
CA ASP A 91 -7.36 14.19 -1.83
C ASP A 91 -7.73 14.66 -3.25
N GLY A 92 -7.43 13.85 -4.27
CA GLY A 92 -7.64 14.18 -5.69
C GLY A 92 -6.44 14.89 -6.32
N ASP A 93 -5.70 15.68 -5.55
CA ASP A 93 -4.47 16.33 -6.00
C ASP A 93 -3.26 15.43 -5.78
N THR A 94 -3.12 14.83 -4.59
CA THR A 94 -2.00 13.95 -4.20
C THR A 94 -2.50 12.55 -3.84
N TYR A 95 -1.60 11.56 -3.80
CA TYR A 95 -1.95 10.21 -3.33
C TYR A 95 -0.83 9.54 -2.55
N GLU A 96 -1.23 8.59 -1.71
CA GLU A 96 -0.36 7.68 -0.97
C GLU A 96 -0.78 6.23 -1.25
N LEU A 97 0.19 5.40 -1.64
CA LEU A 97 0.06 3.96 -1.75
C LEU A 97 0.87 3.27 -0.67
N TYR A 98 0.33 2.19 -0.11
CA TYR A 98 0.97 1.41 0.95
C TYR A 98 0.94 -0.08 0.65
N ALA A 99 1.96 -0.80 1.13
CA ALA A 99 1.96 -2.27 1.20
C ALA A 99 2.65 -2.75 2.48
N GLN A 100 2.32 -3.95 2.96
CA GLN A 100 2.99 -4.52 4.13
C GLN A 100 4.45 -4.87 3.77
N ARG A 101 5.39 -4.42 4.61
CA ARG A 101 6.81 -4.77 4.47
C ARG A 101 7.17 -5.91 5.40
N GLU A 102 7.83 -6.92 4.86
CA GLU A 102 8.16 -8.17 5.58
C GLU A 102 9.66 -8.41 5.75
N SER A 103 10.51 -7.58 5.15
CA SER A 103 11.96 -7.70 5.20
C SER A 103 12.65 -6.36 5.42
N SER A 104 13.92 -6.42 5.86
CA SER A 104 14.76 -5.24 5.99
C SER A 104 15.45 -4.81 4.69
N ALA A 105 15.21 -5.52 3.58
CA ALA A 105 15.92 -5.32 2.32
C ALA A 105 15.47 -4.07 1.54
N PHE A 106 14.29 -3.55 1.87
CA PHE A 106 13.68 -2.38 1.24
C PHE A 106 13.54 -1.24 2.25
N PRO A 107 13.52 0.03 1.82
CA PRO A 107 13.32 1.15 2.73
C PRO A 107 11.96 1.05 3.43
N VAL A 108 11.92 1.49 4.69
CA VAL A 108 10.66 1.63 5.42
C VAL A 108 9.95 2.91 4.99
N CYS A 109 8.63 2.87 4.92
CA CYS A 109 7.83 4.08 4.76
C CYS A 109 8.06 5.02 5.95
N VAL A 110 8.49 6.25 5.67
CA VAL A 110 8.78 7.27 6.68
C VAL A 110 7.61 8.24 6.91
N LEU A 111 6.50 8.05 6.19
CA LEU A 111 5.28 8.83 6.38
C LEU A 111 4.66 8.54 7.75
N PRO A 112 3.94 9.50 8.36
CA PRO A 112 3.10 9.25 9.51
C PRO A 112 2.20 8.05 9.23
N ARG A 113 2.29 7.01 10.06
CA ARG A 113 1.51 5.81 9.85
C ARG A 113 0.04 6.11 10.12
N PRO A 114 -0.86 5.83 9.18
CA PRO A 114 -2.29 5.95 9.40
C PRO A 114 -2.76 5.04 10.55
N ASP A 115 -3.76 5.48 11.32
CA ASP A 115 -4.27 4.73 12.48
C ASP A 115 -4.67 3.29 12.11
N PHE A 116 -5.29 3.10 10.94
CA PHE A 116 -5.70 1.79 10.43
C PHE A 116 -4.53 0.84 10.11
N LEU A 117 -3.32 1.38 9.91
CA LEU A 117 -2.14 0.60 9.56
C LEU A 117 -1.18 0.40 10.73
N GLN A 118 -1.52 0.87 11.94
CA GLN A 118 -0.64 0.83 13.13
C GLN A 118 -0.15 -0.57 13.50
N ASP A 119 -1.00 -1.59 13.28
CA ASP A 119 -0.70 -2.99 13.59
C ASP A 119 0.36 -3.60 12.67
N PHE A 120 0.64 -3.00 11.51
CA PHE A 120 1.71 -3.44 10.63
C PHE A 120 3.05 -2.91 11.12
N GLU A 121 3.96 -3.81 11.43
CA GLU A 121 5.25 -3.40 11.98
C GLU A 121 6.07 -2.47 11.07
N SER A 122 6.05 -2.72 9.76
CA SER A 122 6.66 -1.83 8.79
C SER A 122 5.87 -1.84 7.48
N LEU A 123 5.94 -0.72 6.76
CA LEU A 123 5.23 -0.52 5.50
C LEU A 123 6.24 -0.16 4.39
N LEU A 124 5.89 -0.50 3.16
CA LEU A 124 6.37 0.14 1.94
C LEU A 124 5.39 1.26 1.58
N CYS A 125 5.85 2.34 0.97
CA CYS A 125 4.94 3.35 0.43
C CYS A 125 5.51 4.09 -0.78
N VAL A 126 4.59 4.65 -1.57
CA VAL A 126 4.84 5.56 -2.68
C VAL A 126 3.93 6.77 -2.53
N LEU A 127 4.46 7.97 -2.72
CA LEU A 127 3.73 9.24 -2.71
C LEU A 127 3.73 9.80 -4.14
N GLY A 128 2.57 10.26 -4.61
CA GLY A 128 2.40 11.00 -5.85
C GLY A 128 2.20 12.50 -5.64
N PRO A 129 2.48 13.31 -6.69
CA PRO A 129 2.05 14.71 -6.73
C PRO A 129 0.55 14.82 -6.76
#